data_AF-A0A5C3PAY6-F1
#
_entry.id   AF-A0A5C3PAY6-F1
#
_cell.length_a   1.000
_cell.length_b   1.000
_cell.length_c   1.000
_cell.angle_alpha   90.00
_cell.angle_beta   90.00
_cell.angle_gamma   90.00
#
_symmetry.space_group_name_H-M   'P 1'
#
loop_
_entity.id
_entity.type
_entity.pdbx_description
1 polymer ?
#
loop_
_entity_poly.entity_id
_entity_poly.type
_entity_poly.pdbx_seq_one_letter_code
_entity_poly.pdbx_strand_id
1 'polypeptide(L)'
;WGGHDDYLADLTAGVPNARDWQKYAREVVENAVRLSMRLCPECSTNPSSHYGRATAGSDSEDDYDRARQQRLQQGKSDADGWRAELQRYEADLAPEVTKKTDLVQLWSKSTGVYPTLARMALDVLPIPAASTGAESLFSRAKEVTTDRRSRLDPDILEEIECLSWHWKGTLPDYATVNEDTVEVVEGLKEYEFLESQEALFVDDEEDGFESE
;
A
#
# COMPACT_ATOMS: atom_id res chain seq x y z
N TRP A 1 19.17 -13.34 16.17
CA TRP A 1 18.20 -14.29 15.60
C TRP A 1 18.80 -14.85 14.32
N GLY A 2 19.36 -16.06 14.39
CA GLY A 2 19.73 -16.85 13.21
C GLY A 2 21.07 -16.46 12.56
N GLY A 3 22.12 -16.30 13.37
CA GLY A 3 23.49 -16.08 12.89
C GLY A 3 24.13 -17.30 12.23
N HIS A 4 25.23 -17.12 11.50
CA HIS A 4 26.06 -18.25 11.02
C HIS A 4 26.51 -19.16 12.17
N ASP A 5 26.83 -18.55 13.33
CA ASP A 5 27.21 -19.27 14.54
C ASP A 5 26.04 -20.08 15.13
N ASP A 6 24.81 -19.56 15.05
CA ASP A 6 23.60 -20.27 15.49
C ASP A 6 23.33 -21.49 14.58
N TYR A 7 23.56 -21.36 13.26
CA TYR A 7 23.46 -22.48 12.31
C TYR A 7 24.48 -23.59 12.59
N LEU A 8 25.72 -23.22 12.96
CA LEU A 8 26.73 -24.20 13.36
C LEU A 8 26.34 -24.90 14.66
N ALA A 9 25.80 -24.15 15.64
CA ALA A 9 25.26 -24.73 16.86
C ALA A 9 24.14 -25.74 16.58
N ASP A 10 23.20 -25.40 15.69
CA ASP A 10 22.11 -26.29 15.28
C ASP A 10 22.60 -27.55 14.54
N LEU A 11 23.66 -27.43 13.72
CA LEU A 11 24.32 -28.58 13.10
C LEU A 11 24.95 -29.50 14.15
N THR A 12 25.62 -28.93 15.14
CA THR A 12 26.25 -29.70 16.23
C THR A 12 25.23 -30.35 17.15
N ALA A 13 24.05 -29.74 17.32
CA ALA A 13 22.93 -30.26 18.07
C ALA A 13 22.10 -31.32 17.30
N GLY A 14 22.41 -31.56 16.02
CA GLY A 14 21.70 -32.55 15.20
C GLY A 14 20.28 -32.15 14.81
N VAL A 15 19.98 -30.85 14.76
CA VAL A 15 18.65 -30.33 14.40
C VAL A 15 18.36 -30.68 12.92
N PRO A 16 17.27 -31.40 12.62
CA PRO A 16 16.88 -31.68 11.24
C PRO A 16 16.59 -30.38 10.49
N ASN A 17 17.09 -30.26 9.26
CA ASN A 17 16.88 -29.10 8.38
C ASN A 17 17.38 -27.75 8.94
N ALA A 18 18.43 -27.76 9.77
CA ALA A 18 19.11 -26.53 10.16
C ALA A 18 19.49 -25.70 8.91
N ARG A 19 19.14 -24.42 8.89
CA ARG A 19 19.36 -23.51 7.75
C ARG A 19 19.99 -22.22 8.22
N ASP A 20 21.02 -21.77 7.52
CA ASP A 20 21.62 -20.45 7.74
C ASP A 20 20.70 -19.35 7.16
N TRP A 21 19.82 -18.84 8.00
CA TRP A 21 18.86 -17.81 7.64
C TRP A 21 19.53 -16.48 7.25
N GLN A 22 20.68 -16.16 7.83
CA GLN A 22 21.45 -14.96 7.47
C GLN A 22 22.05 -15.06 6.07
N LYS A 23 22.61 -16.22 5.72
CA LYS A 23 23.12 -16.48 4.38
C LYS A 23 22.00 -16.44 3.35
N TYR A 24 20.88 -17.08 3.65
CA TYR A 24 19.69 -17.07 2.79
C TYR A 24 19.15 -15.64 2.58
N ALA A 25 19.01 -14.86 3.64
CA ALA A 25 18.53 -13.49 3.54
C ALA A 25 19.45 -12.61 2.66
N ARG A 26 20.78 -12.76 2.81
CA ARG A 26 21.75 -12.07 1.95
C ARG A 26 21.60 -12.48 0.49
N GLU A 27 21.48 -13.76 0.22
CA GLU A 27 21.30 -14.28 -1.14
C GLU A 27 20.02 -13.75 -1.80
N VAL A 28 18.93 -13.64 -1.05
CA VAL A 28 17.66 -13.04 -1.53
C VAL A 28 17.87 -11.58 -1.91
N VAL A 29 18.53 -10.79 -1.06
CA VAL A 29 18.83 -9.37 -1.33
C VAL A 29 19.75 -9.22 -2.55
N GLU A 30 20.82 -10.00 -2.62
CA GLU A 30 21.75 -9.97 -3.77
C GLU A 30 21.05 -10.35 -5.07
N ASN A 31 20.20 -11.39 -5.06
CA ASN A 31 19.41 -11.76 -6.23
C ASN A 31 18.42 -10.67 -6.65
N ALA A 32 17.74 -10.04 -5.68
CA ALA A 32 16.82 -8.94 -5.94
C ALA A 32 17.55 -7.72 -6.54
N VAL A 33 18.69 -7.34 -5.99
CA VAL A 33 19.54 -6.25 -6.52
C VAL A 33 20.05 -6.60 -7.92
N ARG A 34 20.44 -7.85 -8.16
CA ARG A 34 20.88 -8.29 -9.48
C ARG A 34 19.74 -8.27 -10.50
N LEU A 35 18.53 -8.62 -10.09
CA LEU A 35 17.34 -8.55 -10.93
C LEU A 35 16.96 -7.09 -11.23
N SER A 36 17.00 -6.21 -10.24
CA SER A 36 16.71 -4.78 -10.45
C SER A 36 17.72 -4.11 -11.37
N MET A 37 19.01 -4.43 -11.24
CA MET A 37 20.06 -3.98 -12.16
C MET A 37 19.87 -4.48 -13.60
N ARG A 38 19.20 -5.63 -13.81
CA ARG A 38 18.93 -6.19 -15.14
C ARG A 38 17.68 -5.59 -15.80
N LEU A 39 16.67 -5.27 -15.00
CA LEU A 39 15.39 -4.75 -15.48
C LEU A 39 15.45 -3.24 -15.77
N CYS A 40 16.42 -2.53 -15.18
CA CYS A 40 16.65 -1.09 -15.42
C CYS A 40 18.10 -0.79 -15.85
N PRO A 41 18.43 -0.91 -17.15
CA PRO A 41 19.75 -0.50 -17.68
C PRO A 41 19.97 1.02 -17.61
N GLU A 42 18.89 1.81 -17.49
CA GLU A 42 18.90 3.27 -17.61
C GLU A 42 19.38 4.03 -16.35
N CYS A 43 19.67 3.34 -15.24
CA CYS A 43 20.37 3.96 -14.11
C CYS A 43 21.87 4.16 -14.35
N SER A 44 22.41 3.66 -15.48
CA SER A 44 23.79 3.89 -15.89
C SER A 44 23.89 4.96 -16.98
N THR A 45 23.38 6.16 -16.71
CA THR A 45 23.79 7.33 -17.51
C THR A 45 25.21 7.71 -17.11
N ASN A 46 26.18 7.32 -17.94
CA ASN A 46 27.59 7.71 -17.82
C ASN A 46 27.73 9.24 -17.64
N PRO A 47 28.33 9.75 -16.54
CA PRO A 47 29.16 10.92 -16.67
C PRO A 47 30.49 10.45 -17.29
N SER A 48 30.88 11.12 -18.37
CA SER A 48 32.11 10.92 -19.13
C SER A 48 33.29 10.33 -18.36
N SER A 49 33.82 9.23 -18.91
CA SER A 49 35.24 8.85 -18.98
C SER A 49 36.12 9.20 -17.76
N HIS A 50 36.39 8.22 -16.90
CA HIS A 50 37.75 7.83 -16.47
C HIS A 50 37.67 6.62 -15.52
N TYR A 51 37.39 5.43 -16.05
CA TYR A 51 37.61 4.19 -15.27
C TYR A 51 39.11 3.86 -15.24
N GLY A 52 39.81 4.50 -14.30
CA GLY A 52 41.09 4.01 -13.81
C GLY A 52 40.86 2.80 -12.90
N ARG A 53 41.62 1.73 -13.14
CA ARG A 53 41.81 0.53 -12.31
C ARG A 53 41.47 0.77 -10.83
N ALA A 54 40.45 0.08 -10.32
CA ALA A 54 40.12 0.06 -8.90
C ALA A 54 41.29 -0.49 -8.09
N THR A 55 42.02 0.41 -7.41
CA THR A 55 42.89 0.05 -6.30
C THR A 55 42.03 -0.03 -5.04
N ALA A 56 42.12 -1.16 -4.36
CA ALA A 56 41.50 -1.38 -3.06
C ALA A 56 41.93 -0.29 -2.07
N GLY A 57 40.97 0.48 -1.57
CA GLY A 57 41.18 1.47 -0.52
C GLY A 57 40.79 2.88 -0.91
N SER A 58 39.49 3.16 -1.05
CA SER A 58 38.94 4.49 -0.76
C SER A 58 37.42 4.36 -0.63
N ASP A 59 36.96 4.39 0.62
CA ASP A 59 35.56 4.58 1.00
C ASP A 59 35.17 6.05 0.70
N SER A 60 35.22 6.39 -0.58
CA SER A 60 34.99 7.73 -1.10
C SER A 60 33.52 7.86 -1.42
N GLU A 61 32.75 8.31 -0.42
CA GLU A 61 31.46 9.00 -0.52
C GLU A 61 30.62 8.61 -1.75
N ASP A 62 29.62 7.77 -1.52
CA ASP A 62 28.64 7.43 -2.55
C ASP A 62 27.95 8.70 -3.10
N ASP A 63 27.34 8.59 -4.29
CA ASP A 63 26.69 9.75 -4.93
C ASP A 63 25.61 10.40 -4.05
N TYR A 64 25.05 9.61 -3.12
CA TYR A 64 24.10 10.08 -2.11
C TYR A 64 24.78 11.01 -1.10
N ASP A 65 25.93 10.63 -0.55
CA ASP A 65 26.71 11.46 0.37
C ASP A 65 27.12 12.77 -0.28
N ARG A 66 27.53 12.73 -1.55
CA ARG A 66 27.90 13.94 -2.30
C ARG A 66 26.70 14.87 -2.52
N ALA A 67 25.54 14.33 -2.91
CA ALA A 67 24.31 15.10 -3.09
C ALA A 67 23.80 15.69 -1.76
N ARG A 68 23.92 14.93 -0.67
CA ARG A 68 23.56 15.38 0.68
C ARG A 68 24.47 16.50 1.15
N GLN A 69 25.77 16.39 0.93
CA GLN A 69 26.74 17.43 1.27
C GLN A 69 26.52 18.72 0.46
N GLN A 70 26.22 18.63 -0.83
CA GLN A 70 25.87 19.80 -1.64
C GLN A 70 24.64 20.53 -1.09
N ARG A 71 23.59 19.80 -0.72
CA ARG A 71 22.39 20.38 -0.08
C ARG A 71 22.69 21.05 1.26
N LEU A 72 23.56 20.44 2.07
CA LEU A 72 24.00 21.02 3.36
C LEU A 72 24.86 22.28 3.17
N GLN A 73 25.66 22.35 2.11
CA GLN A 73 26.45 23.53 1.77
C GLN A 73 25.58 24.66 1.21
N GLN A 74 24.58 24.33 0.37
CA GLN A 74 23.57 25.28 -0.08
C GLN A 74 22.72 25.83 1.08
N GLY A 75 22.37 24.98 2.05
CA GLY A 75 21.63 25.40 3.25
C GLY A 75 22.44 26.22 4.27
N LYS A 76 23.76 26.34 4.09
CA LYS A 76 24.64 27.14 4.98
C LYS A 76 24.79 28.60 4.55
N SER A 77 24.46 28.97 3.31
CA SER A 77 24.57 30.37 2.85
C SER A 77 23.48 31.27 3.44
N ASP A 78 22.35 30.70 3.83
CA ASP A 78 21.27 31.40 4.54
C ASP A 78 21.34 30.98 6.01
N ALA A 79 21.98 31.78 6.86
CA ALA A 79 22.33 31.42 8.23
C ALA A 79 21.15 31.00 9.13
N ASP A 80 19.90 31.16 8.68
CA ASP A 80 18.71 30.64 9.35
C ASP A 80 17.68 30.03 8.38
N GLY A 81 18.02 29.64 7.14
CA GLY A 81 17.13 29.15 6.07
C GLY A 81 15.69 28.75 6.48
N TRP A 82 15.51 27.58 7.09
CA TRP A 82 14.20 27.09 7.55
C TRP A 82 13.63 27.82 8.77
N ARG A 83 14.48 28.34 9.67
CA ARG A 83 14.07 29.11 10.86
C ARG A 83 13.57 30.51 10.48
N ALA A 84 14.20 31.14 9.50
CA ALA A 84 13.80 32.41 8.94
C ALA A 84 12.53 32.26 8.07
N GLU A 85 12.40 31.16 7.33
CA GLU A 85 11.11 30.77 6.73
C GLU A 85 10.03 30.60 7.81
N LEU A 86 10.34 29.92 8.92
CA LEU A 86 9.37 29.66 10.00
C LEU A 86 8.94 30.94 10.70
N GLN A 87 9.88 31.83 11.04
CA GLN A 87 9.57 33.12 11.63
C GLN A 87 8.70 33.98 10.72
N ARG A 88 8.92 33.93 9.39
CA ARG A 88 8.07 34.62 8.41
C ARG A 88 6.67 34.02 8.36
N TYR A 89 6.56 32.70 8.34
CA TYR A 89 5.27 32.02 8.37
C TYR A 89 4.48 32.30 9.65
N GLU A 90 5.14 32.33 10.81
CA GLU A 90 4.51 32.69 12.09
C GLU A 90 4.08 34.16 12.16
N ALA A 91 4.82 35.06 11.49
CA ALA A 91 4.46 36.48 11.39
C ALA A 91 3.30 36.72 10.41
N ASP A 92 3.29 36.04 9.27
CA ASP A 92 2.25 36.11 8.23
C ASP A 92 1.24 34.97 8.37
N LEU A 93 0.48 34.98 9.48
CA LEU A 93 -0.67 34.08 9.67
C LEU A 93 -1.71 34.35 8.59
N ALA A 94 -1.77 33.48 7.58
CA ALA A 94 -2.72 33.59 6.47
C ALA A 94 -4.18 33.59 6.98
N PRO A 95 -4.93 34.71 6.84
CA PRO A 95 -6.27 34.83 7.40
C PRO A 95 -7.33 33.98 6.66
N GLU A 96 -6.97 33.39 5.52
CA GLU A 96 -7.88 32.65 4.63
C GLU A 96 -7.93 31.13 4.89
N VAL A 97 -7.13 30.60 5.82
CA VAL A 97 -7.13 29.16 6.12
C VAL A 97 -8.36 28.79 6.96
N THR A 98 -9.26 28.00 6.38
CA THR A 98 -10.45 27.48 7.06
C THR A 98 -10.31 25.98 7.32
N LYS A 99 -11.19 25.41 8.16
CA LYS A 99 -11.18 23.97 8.48
C LYS A 99 -11.36 23.05 7.26
N LYS A 100 -11.87 23.58 6.14
CA LYS A 100 -12.11 22.83 4.91
C LYS A 100 -10.99 23.00 3.88
N THR A 101 -9.96 23.78 4.20
CA THR A 101 -8.85 24.03 3.28
C THR A 101 -7.99 22.78 3.15
N ASP A 102 -7.72 22.37 1.92
CA ASP A 102 -6.76 21.31 1.63
C ASP A 102 -5.34 21.81 1.94
N LEU A 103 -4.77 21.31 3.04
CA LEU A 103 -3.45 21.69 3.51
C LEU A 103 -2.34 21.24 2.55
N VAL A 104 -2.50 20.09 1.88
CA VAL A 104 -1.50 19.59 0.92
C VAL A 104 -1.43 20.52 -0.29
N GLN A 105 -2.59 20.94 -0.81
CA GLN A 105 -2.63 21.93 -1.90
C GLN A 105 -2.11 23.29 -1.47
N LEU A 106 -2.39 23.73 -0.25
CA LEU A 106 -1.87 24.99 0.30
C LEU A 106 -0.34 24.97 0.30
N TRP A 107 0.27 23.97 0.92
CA TRP A 107 1.73 23.87 1.02
C TRP A 107 2.39 23.63 -0.35
N SER A 108 1.73 22.94 -1.26
CA SER A 108 2.18 22.80 -2.66
C SER A 108 2.33 24.16 -3.36
N LYS A 109 1.36 25.07 -3.18
CA LYS A 109 1.42 26.43 -3.72
C LYS A 109 2.42 27.32 -2.99
N SER A 110 2.65 27.07 -1.70
CA SER A 110 3.59 27.83 -0.87
C SER A 110 5.07 27.46 -1.07
N THR A 111 5.38 26.47 -1.91
CA THR A 111 6.76 26.05 -2.23
C THR A 111 7.65 27.17 -2.76
N GLY A 112 7.08 28.18 -3.44
CA GLY A 112 7.83 29.35 -3.92
C GLY A 112 8.20 30.35 -2.83
N VAL A 113 7.46 30.39 -1.72
CA VAL A 113 7.66 31.35 -0.60
C VAL A 113 8.42 30.69 0.55
N TYR A 114 8.09 29.44 0.86
CA TYR A 114 8.65 28.66 1.95
C TYR A 114 9.15 27.30 1.43
N PRO A 115 10.25 27.26 0.65
CA PRO A 115 10.69 26.04 -0.02
C PRO A 115 11.06 24.92 0.95
N THR A 116 11.66 25.26 2.09
CA THR A 116 12.10 24.26 3.07
C THR A 116 10.94 23.77 3.91
N LEU A 117 10.09 24.68 4.40
CA LEU A 117 8.91 24.31 5.19
C LEU A 117 7.85 23.58 4.38
N ALA A 118 7.60 24.01 3.13
CA ALA A 118 6.63 23.35 2.27
C ALA A 118 7.03 21.90 2.00
N ARG A 119 8.33 21.63 1.80
CA ARG A 119 8.81 20.25 1.67
C ARG A 119 8.54 19.43 2.93
N MET A 120 8.89 19.96 4.11
CA MET A 120 8.62 19.27 5.38
C MET A 120 7.12 19.02 5.60
N ALA A 121 6.28 20.00 5.28
CA ALA A 121 4.83 19.88 5.41
C ALA A 121 4.26 18.84 4.44
N LEU A 122 4.73 18.82 3.19
CA LEU A 122 4.31 17.82 2.19
C LEU A 122 4.82 16.41 2.49
N ASP A 123 5.88 16.25 3.27
CA ASP A 123 6.34 14.94 3.74
C ASP A 123 5.48 14.43 4.91
N VAL A 124 5.03 15.32 5.80
CA VAL A 124 4.34 14.94 7.05
C VAL A 124 2.81 14.87 6.89
N LEU A 125 2.19 15.82 6.18
CA LEU A 125 0.73 15.91 6.06
C LEU A 125 0.07 14.69 5.39
N PRO A 126 0.68 14.02 4.38
CA PRO A 126 0.09 12.83 3.78
C PRO A 126 0.09 11.60 4.69
N ILE A 127 0.83 11.63 5.81
CA ILE A 127 0.89 10.51 6.75
C ILE A 127 -0.49 10.40 7.42
N PRO A 128 -1.21 9.28 7.24
CA PRO A 128 -2.51 9.12 7.87
C PRO A 128 -2.35 9.04 9.39
N ALA A 129 -3.21 9.76 10.12
CA ALA A 129 -3.18 9.76 11.59
C ALA A 129 -3.61 8.42 12.21
N ALA A 130 -4.28 7.57 11.43
CA ALA A 130 -4.79 6.28 11.86
C ALA A 130 -4.44 5.18 10.84
N SER A 131 -4.33 3.95 11.33
CA SER A 131 -4.11 2.73 10.52
C SER A 131 -5.33 2.31 9.69
N THR A 132 -6.38 3.12 9.60
CA THR A 132 -7.65 2.77 8.93
C THR A 132 -7.46 2.44 7.45
N GLY A 133 -6.43 3.00 6.80
CA GLY A 133 -6.05 2.61 5.43
C GLY A 133 -5.61 1.15 5.33
N ALA A 134 -4.76 0.70 6.26
CA ALA A 134 -4.32 -0.69 6.31
C ALA A 134 -5.46 -1.62 6.74
N GLU A 135 -6.30 -1.24 7.70
CA GLU A 135 -7.45 -2.03 8.14
C GLU A 135 -8.49 -2.22 7.03
N SER A 136 -8.74 -1.17 6.23
CA SER A 136 -9.60 -1.25 5.06
C SER A 136 -9.00 -2.16 3.99
N LEU A 137 -7.69 -2.06 3.75
CA LEU A 137 -6.97 -2.94 2.83
C LEU A 137 -7.04 -4.40 3.28
N PHE A 138 -6.81 -4.69 4.58
CA PHE A 138 -6.93 -6.05 5.10
C PHE A 138 -8.35 -6.59 5.06
N SER A 139 -9.35 -5.75 5.29
CA SER A 139 -10.76 -6.14 5.17
C SER A 139 -11.12 -6.51 3.72
N ARG A 140 -10.61 -5.74 2.76
CA ARG A 140 -10.77 -6.03 1.32
C ARG A 140 -9.99 -7.27 0.90
N ALA A 141 -8.74 -7.39 1.31
CA ALA A 141 -7.93 -8.57 1.07
C ALA A 141 -8.65 -9.83 1.58
N LYS A 142 -9.26 -9.76 2.77
CA LYS A 142 -10.08 -10.85 3.33
C LYS A 142 -11.24 -11.25 2.40
N GLU A 143 -11.93 -10.26 1.82
CA GLU A 143 -13.03 -10.48 0.86
C GLU A 143 -12.53 -11.13 -0.44
N VAL A 144 -11.38 -10.67 -0.95
CA VAL A 144 -10.73 -11.26 -2.14
C VAL A 144 -10.29 -12.71 -1.87
N THR A 145 -9.82 -13.01 -0.66
CA THR A 145 -9.34 -14.34 -0.22
C THR A 145 -10.42 -15.29 0.31
N THR A 146 -11.71 -15.06 0.01
CA THR A 146 -12.80 -15.95 0.46
C THR A 146 -12.52 -17.44 0.17
N ASP A 147 -13.11 -18.36 0.97
CA ASP A 147 -12.83 -19.81 0.93
C ASP A 147 -12.91 -20.44 -0.48
N ARG A 148 -13.75 -19.90 -1.37
CA ARG A 148 -13.88 -20.35 -2.78
C ARG A 148 -12.71 -19.93 -3.68
N ARG A 149 -11.87 -18.98 -3.27
CA ARG A 149 -10.71 -18.42 -3.98
C ARG A 149 -9.37 -18.62 -3.23
N SER A 150 -9.32 -19.57 -2.30
CA SER A 150 -8.17 -19.91 -1.43
C SER A 150 -6.88 -20.37 -2.15
N ARG A 151 -6.80 -20.32 -3.48
CA ARG A 151 -5.62 -20.69 -4.29
C ARG A 151 -4.96 -19.49 -4.97
N LEU A 152 -5.30 -18.27 -4.57
CA LEU A 152 -4.64 -17.08 -5.09
C LEU A 152 -3.22 -17.00 -4.51
N ASP A 153 -2.23 -16.91 -5.40
CA ASP A 153 -0.85 -16.70 -4.99
C ASP A 153 -0.70 -15.30 -4.36
N PRO A 154 0.08 -15.13 -3.28
CA PRO A 154 0.27 -13.83 -2.63
C PRO A 154 0.76 -12.74 -3.59
N ASP A 155 1.59 -13.09 -4.58
CA ASP A 155 2.10 -12.13 -5.57
C ASP A 155 0.96 -11.58 -6.45
N ILE A 156 0.01 -12.45 -6.82
CA ILE A 156 -1.18 -12.08 -7.61
C ILE A 156 -2.12 -11.21 -6.76
N LEU A 157 -2.24 -11.50 -5.47
CA LEU A 157 -3.06 -10.70 -4.56
C LEU A 157 -2.52 -9.27 -4.42
N GLU A 158 -1.20 -9.11 -4.27
CA GLU A 158 -0.55 -7.81 -4.24
C GLU A 158 -0.81 -7.02 -5.53
N GLU A 159 -0.63 -7.68 -6.69
CA GLU A 159 -0.86 -7.05 -8.00
C GLU A 159 -2.32 -6.57 -8.16
N ILE A 160 -3.29 -7.38 -7.73
CA ILE A 160 -4.71 -7.02 -7.77
C ILE A 160 -5.01 -5.81 -6.90
N GLU A 161 -4.50 -5.76 -5.66
CA GLU A 161 -4.73 -4.62 -4.76
C GLU A 161 -4.04 -3.34 -5.29
N CYS A 162 -2.83 -3.44 -5.84
CA CYS A 162 -2.14 -2.33 -6.48
C CYS A 162 -2.93 -1.77 -7.68
N LEU A 163 -3.41 -2.64 -8.57
CA LEU A 163 -4.22 -2.25 -9.72
C LEU A 163 -5.56 -1.64 -9.30
N SER A 164 -6.21 -2.25 -8.30
CA SER A 164 -7.46 -1.75 -7.72
C SER A 164 -7.30 -0.34 -7.16
N TRP A 165 -6.22 -0.08 -6.43
CA TRP A 165 -5.91 1.27 -5.93
C TRP A 165 -5.63 2.25 -7.07
N HIS A 166 -4.83 1.85 -8.06
CA HIS A 166 -4.47 2.69 -9.19
C HIS A 166 -5.69 3.11 -10.02
N TRP A 167 -6.68 2.24 -10.19
CA TRP A 167 -7.87 2.50 -11.00
C TRP A 167 -9.10 2.95 -10.22
N LYS A 168 -9.02 3.09 -8.89
CA LYS A 168 -10.14 3.45 -8.01
C LYS A 168 -10.85 4.76 -8.38
N GLY A 169 -10.19 5.67 -9.10
CA GLY A 169 -10.78 6.92 -9.59
C GLY A 169 -11.29 6.90 -11.04
N THR A 170 -11.10 5.80 -11.77
CA THR A 170 -11.42 5.68 -13.21
C THR A 170 -12.48 4.62 -13.48
N LEU A 171 -12.59 3.61 -12.62
CA LEU A 171 -13.59 2.56 -12.73
C LEU A 171 -14.98 3.09 -12.27
N PRO A 172 -16.03 2.94 -13.08
CA PRO A 172 -17.39 3.15 -12.63
C PRO A 172 -17.72 2.16 -11.51
N ASP A 173 -18.33 2.64 -10.43
CA ASP A 173 -18.83 1.76 -9.37
C ASP A 173 -20.13 1.08 -9.85
N TYR A 174 -19.96 -0.02 -10.57
CA TYR A 174 -21.08 -0.81 -11.05
C TYR A 174 -21.90 -1.43 -9.92
N ALA A 175 -21.36 -1.57 -8.69
CA ALA A 175 -22.16 -2.06 -7.58
C ALA A 175 -23.21 -1.01 -7.16
N THR A 176 -22.82 0.26 -7.09
CA THR A 176 -23.77 1.36 -6.87
C THR A 176 -24.78 1.48 -8.02
N VAL A 177 -24.29 1.41 -9.27
CA VAL A 177 -25.17 1.46 -10.46
C VAL A 177 -26.15 0.29 -10.48
N ASN A 178 -25.71 -0.91 -10.07
CA ASN A 178 -26.57 -2.08 -10.04
C ASN A 178 -27.59 -2.02 -8.89
N GLU A 179 -27.21 -1.49 -7.72
CA GLU A 179 -28.12 -1.26 -6.59
C GLU A 179 -29.28 -0.33 -6.97
N ASP A 180 -29.01 0.72 -7.75
CA ASP A 180 -30.04 1.63 -8.29
C ASP A 180 -30.99 0.96 -9.31
N THR A 181 -30.61 -0.19 -9.89
CA THR A 181 -31.38 -0.91 -10.91
C THR A 181 -32.04 -2.21 -10.43
N VAL A 182 -31.95 -2.53 -9.13
CA VAL A 182 -32.71 -3.67 -8.58
C VAL A 182 -34.19 -3.30 -8.64
N GLU A 183 -34.86 -3.71 -9.72
CA GLU A 183 -36.31 -3.68 -9.78
C GLU A 183 -36.85 -4.53 -8.63
N VAL A 184 -37.55 -3.88 -7.68
CA VAL A 184 -38.33 -4.57 -6.67
C VAL A 184 -39.36 -5.39 -7.44
N VAL A 185 -39.17 -6.70 -7.50
CA VAL A 185 -40.16 -7.61 -8.09
C VAL A 185 -41.39 -7.60 -7.19
N GLU A 186 -42.36 -6.73 -7.48
CA GLU A 186 -43.60 -6.57 -6.73
C GLU A 186 -44.53 -7.81 -6.80
N GLY A 187 -44.13 -8.88 -7.50
CA GLY A 187 -44.92 -10.10 -7.72
C GLY A 187 -44.71 -11.23 -6.70
N LEU A 188 -43.76 -11.12 -5.76
CA LEU A 188 -43.49 -12.23 -4.81
C LEU A 188 -44.66 -12.51 -3.85
N LYS A 189 -45.51 -11.50 -3.57
CA LYS A 189 -46.70 -11.67 -2.73
C LYS A 189 -47.80 -12.52 -3.38
N GLU A 190 -47.86 -12.52 -4.72
CA GLU A 190 -48.85 -13.31 -5.46
C GLU A 190 -48.52 -14.80 -5.39
N TYR A 191 -47.23 -15.14 -5.39
CA TYR A 191 -46.75 -16.52 -5.21
C TYR A 191 -46.96 -17.03 -3.78
N GLU A 192 -46.74 -16.20 -2.76
CA GLU A 192 -46.96 -16.56 -1.34
C GLU A 192 -48.45 -16.85 -1.04
N PHE A 193 -49.37 -16.11 -1.67
CA PHE A 193 -50.81 -16.34 -1.56
C PHE A 193 -51.28 -17.64 -2.25
N LEU A 194 -50.66 -18.01 -3.37
CA LEU A 194 -50.98 -19.21 -4.13
C LEU A 194 -50.49 -20.48 -3.41
N GLU A 195 -49.29 -20.44 -2.85
CA GLU A 195 -48.71 -21.50 -2.02
C GLU A 195 -49.53 -21.74 -0.74
N SER A 196 -50.08 -20.65 -0.17
CA SER A 196 -50.98 -20.73 0.99
C SER A 196 -52.34 -21.36 0.67
N GLN A 197 -52.88 -21.17 -0.53
CA GLN A 197 -54.11 -21.85 -0.96
C GLN A 197 -53.86 -23.32 -1.25
N GLU A 198 -52.76 -23.66 -1.93
CA GLU A 198 -52.41 -25.04 -2.27
C GLU A 198 -52.20 -25.89 -1.00
N ALA A 199 -51.58 -25.33 0.05
CA ALA A 199 -51.44 -25.98 1.35
C ALA A 199 -52.79 -26.25 2.06
N LEU A 200 -53.84 -25.49 1.74
CA LEU A 200 -55.18 -25.62 2.33
C LEU A 200 -56.04 -26.68 1.62
N PHE A 201 -55.71 -27.03 0.37
CA PHE A 201 -56.41 -28.06 -0.40
C PHE A 201 -55.81 -29.48 -0.25
N VAL A 202 -54.68 -29.61 0.45
CA VAL A 202 -54.01 -30.92 0.66
C VAL A 202 -54.58 -31.69 1.85
N ASP A 203 -55.27 -31.03 2.79
CA ASP A 203 -55.73 -31.65 4.05
C ASP A 203 -57.10 -32.37 3.97
N ASP A 204 -57.80 -32.37 2.83
CA ASP A 204 -59.15 -32.96 2.69
C ASP A 204 -59.20 -34.33 1.96
N GLU A 205 -58.06 -34.95 1.59
CA GLU A 205 -58.05 -36.27 0.89
C GLU A 205 -57.54 -37.48 1.70
N GLU A 206 -57.28 -37.37 3.00
CA GLU A 206 -57.05 -38.55 3.85
C GLU A 206 -57.92 -38.49 5.11
N ASP A 207 -59.15 -39.02 5.02
CA ASP A 207 -59.72 -39.86 6.08
C ASP A 207 -61.07 -40.44 5.65
N GLY A 208 -61.07 -41.72 5.27
CA GLY A 208 -62.33 -42.38 4.93
C GLY A 208 -62.23 -43.83 4.48
N PHE A 209 -61.36 -44.66 5.07
CA PHE A 209 -61.52 -46.13 4.98
C PHE A 209 -60.82 -46.88 6.13
N GLU A 210 -61.38 -46.81 7.35
CA GLU A 210 -61.14 -47.87 8.35
C GLU A 210 -62.17 -48.98 8.15
N SER A 211 -61.66 -50.21 8.06
CA SER A 211 -62.40 -51.44 7.82
C SER A 211 -62.20 -52.38 9.01
N GLU A 212 -63.30 -52.75 9.66
CA GLU A 212 -63.51 -54.00 10.40
C GLU A 212 -64.95 -54.49 10.21
#